data_AF-A0A9P3QMF8-F1
#
_entry.id   AF-A0A9P3QMF8-F1
#
_cell.length_a   1.000
_cell.length_b   1.000
_cell.length_c   1.000
_cell.angle_alpha   90.00
_cell.angle_beta   90.00
_cell.angle_gamma   90.00
#
_symmetry.space_group_name_H-M   'P 1'
#
loop_
_entity.id
_entity.type
_entity.pdbx_description
1 polymer ?
#
loop_
_entity_poly.entity_id
_entity_poly.type
_entity_poly.pdbx_seq_one_letter_code
_entity_poly.pdbx_strand_id
1 'polypeptide(L)'
;MTLGVNDVSQLCEEAIEKSHFHQIIKPDEVVEGRGGRDNEAESTILNSDSIVIYGMSLGSTDRKWWEIVCRWLSLSEKHLLLINEYDENEPKRKYTSYYVNIKRQCRSKLLSYTPKDVSSIDFENQIFILPNSKSFFFVPVTVKGSIMTLS
;
A
#
# COMPACT_ATOMS: atom_id res chain seq x y z
N MET A 1 7.72 -3.46 24.60
CA MET A 1 7.29 -2.78 23.37
C MET A 1 8.49 -2.71 22.45
N THR A 2 8.44 -3.38 21.30
CA THR A 2 9.40 -3.16 20.22
C THR A 2 8.81 -2.12 19.29
N LEU A 3 9.53 -1.02 19.05
CA LEU A 3 9.17 -0.13 17.95
C LEU A 3 9.31 -0.97 16.67
N GLY A 4 8.33 -0.92 15.78
CA GLY A 4 8.16 -1.92 14.72
C GLY A 4 9.02 -1.68 13.47
N VAL A 5 10.29 -1.31 13.63
CA VAL A 5 11.18 -0.97 12.52
C VAL A 5 11.76 -2.24 11.89
N ASN A 6 11.86 -2.33 10.56
CA ASN A 6 12.29 -3.55 9.87
C ASN A 6 13.82 -3.72 9.86
N ASP A 7 14.59 -2.64 9.76
CA ASP A 7 16.05 -2.71 9.70
C ASP A 7 16.72 -1.43 10.21
N VAL A 8 18.04 -1.47 10.34
CA VAL A 8 18.86 -0.35 10.88
C VAL A 8 18.80 0.88 9.97
N SER A 9 18.57 0.73 8.66
CA SER A 9 18.53 1.86 7.71
C SER A 9 17.35 2.79 7.94
N GLN A 10 16.36 2.33 8.69
CA GLN A 10 15.19 3.10 9.09
C GLN A 10 15.41 3.84 10.43
N LEU A 11 16.57 3.67 11.07
CA LEU A 11 16.95 4.37 12.30
C LEU A 11 17.90 5.52 11.99
N CYS A 12 17.74 6.61 12.75
CA CYS A 12 18.74 7.68 12.77
C CYS A 12 19.87 7.25 13.71
N GLU A 13 20.99 6.78 13.16
CA GLU A 13 22.13 6.23 13.92
C GLU A 13 22.73 7.21 14.94
N GLU A 14 22.55 8.52 14.73
CA GLU A 14 23.06 9.59 15.60
C GLU A 14 22.18 9.81 16.84
N ALA A 15 20.90 9.45 16.77
CA ALA A 15 19.91 9.71 17.82
C ALA A 15 19.71 8.54 18.79
N ILE A 16 20.19 7.35 18.42
CA ILE A 16 19.90 6.10 19.14
C ILE A 16 21.20 5.34 19.35
N GLU A 17 21.51 5.05 20.62
CA GLU A 17 22.68 4.26 20.97
C GLU A 17 22.52 2.82 20.44
N LYS A 18 23.55 2.29 19.77
CA LYS A 18 23.52 0.97 19.10
C LYS A 18 23.09 -0.17 20.03
N SER A 19 23.35 -0.04 21.34
CA SER A 19 22.90 -0.94 22.40
C SER A 19 21.38 -1.14 22.42
N HIS A 20 20.58 -0.15 21.99
CA HIS A 20 19.11 -0.18 22.02
C HIS A 20 18.48 -0.66 20.71
N PHE A 21 19.26 -0.90 19.65
CA PHE A 21 18.73 -1.28 18.34
C PHE A 21 17.91 -2.57 18.39
N HIS A 22 18.30 -3.54 19.22
CA HIS A 22 17.57 -4.80 19.41
C HIS A 22 16.15 -4.65 20.00
N GLN A 23 15.84 -3.49 20.58
CA GLN A 23 14.52 -3.17 21.14
C GLN A 23 13.66 -2.34 20.17
N ILE A 24 14.27 -1.82 19.11
CA ILE A 24 13.66 -0.85 18.19
C ILE A 24 13.56 -1.43 16.78
N ILE A 25 14.47 -2.30 16.41
CA ILE A 25 14.41 -3.12 15.21
C ILE A 25 13.69 -4.40 15.64
N LYS A 26 12.71 -4.82 14.84
CA LYS A 26 12.08 -6.12 15.01
C LYS A 26 13.22 -7.16 15.05
N PRO A 27 13.44 -7.86 16.19
CA PRO A 27 14.47 -8.87 16.24
C PRO A 27 14.20 -9.89 15.14
N ASP A 28 15.25 -10.37 14.49
CA ASP A 28 15.20 -11.52 13.59
C ASP A 28 14.73 -12.74 14.39
N GLU A 29 13.42 -12.86 14.61
CA GLU A 29 12.75 -14.05 15.11
C GLU A 29 12.75 -15.09 13.98
N VAL A 30 13.94 -15.61 13.65
CA VAL A 30 14.14 -16.71 12.68
C VAL A 30 13.65 -18.06 13.22
N VAL A 31 13.09 -18.13 14.44
CA VAL A 31 12.67 -19.42 15.02
C VAL A 31 11.16 -19.42 15.26
N GLU A 32 10.46 -19.91 14.24
CA GLU A 32 9.16 -20.59 14.26
C GLU A 32 7.85 -19.79 14.36
N GLY A 33 7.83 -18.53 14.80
CA GLY A 33 6.55 -17.83 15.06
C GLY A 33 6.03 -16.87 13.98
N ARG A 34 6.92 -16.06 13.38
CA ARG A 34 6.55 -14.97 12.45
C ARG A 34 6.81 -15.28 10.98
N GLY A 35 7.83 -16.07 10.66
CA GLY A 35 8.11 -16.51 9.29
C GLY A 35 6.90 -17.16 8.62
N GLY A 36 6.12 -17.95 9.38
CA GLY A 36 4.86 -18.52 8.88
C GLY A 36 3.81 -17.47 8.51
N ARG A 37 3.63 -16.44 9.34
CA ARG A 37 2.63 -15.36 9.09
C ARG A 37 3.06 -14.43 7.97
N ASP A 38 4.35 -14.10 7.90
CA ASP A 38 4.90 -13.32 6.80
C ASP A 38 4.75 -14.06 5.46
N ASN A 39 5.02 -15.36 5.45
CA ASN A 39 4.83 -16.22 4.26
C ASN A 39 3.35 -16.35 3.88
N GLU A 40 2.45 -16.46 4.86
CA GLU A 40 1.00 -16.51 4.62
C GLU A 40 0.48 -15.20 4.05
N ALA A 41 0.94 -14.05 4.58
CA ALA A 41 0.59 -12.74 4.06
C ALA A 41 1.13 -12.52 2.63
N GLU A 42 2.39 -12.89 2.37
CA GLU A 42 2.97 -12.83 1.03
C GLU A 42 2.20 -13.73 0.04
N SER A 43 1.90 -14.97 0.44
CA SER A 43 1.08 -15.88 -0.35
C SER A 43 -0.32 -15.32 -0.63
N THR A 44 -0.93 -14.69 0.37
CA THR A 44 -2.26 -14.07 0.22
C THR A 44 -2.23 -12.92 -0.79
N ILE A 45 -1.19 -12.08 -0.74
CA ILE A 45 -0.98 -11.00 -1.72
C ILE A 45 -0.81 -11.60 -3.12
N LEU A 46 0.11 -12.55 -3.29
CA LEU A 46 0.45 -13.11 -4.59
C LEU A 46 -0.69 -13.89 -5.25
N ASN A 47 -1.58 -14.52 -4.46
CA ASN A 47 -2.72 -15.28 -4.96
C ASN A 47 -4.00 -14.45 -5.12
N SER A 48 -3.97 -13.14 -4.81
CA SER A 48 -5.14 -12.27 -4.94
C SER A 48 -5.31 -11.76 -6.38
N ASP A 49 -6.57 -11.58 -6.81
CA ASP A 49 -6.87 -10.91 -8.09
C ASP A 49 -6.89 -9.37 -7.96
N SER A 50 -7.23 -8.87 -6.77
CA SER A 50 -7.33 -7.44 -6.49
C SER A 50 -6.96 -7.14 -5.03
N ILE A 51 -6.28 -6.02 -4.81
CA ILE A 51 -5.86 -5.56 -3.49
C ILE A 51 -6.46 -4.20 -3.21
N VAL A 52 -6.93 -4.03 -1.97
CA VAL A 52 -7.54 -2.80 -1.49
C VAL A 52 -6.79 -2.34 -0.25
N ILE A 53 -6.12 -1.19 -0.34
CA ILE A 53 -5.39 -0.56 0.76
C ILE A 53 -6.27 0.56 1.34
N TYR A 54 -6.61 0.43 2.62
CA TYR A 54 -7.43 1.40 3.35
C TYR A 54 -6.77 1.80 4.67
N GLY A 55 -6.61 3.11 4.90
CA GLY A 55 -6.14 3.63 6.20
C GLY A 55 -4.66 3.34 6.49
N MET A 56 -3.87 3.00 5.47
CA MET A 56 -2.42 2.80 5.60
C MET A 56 -1.67 3.93 4.90
N SER A 57 -0.67 4.49 5.57
CA SER A 57 0.29 5.38 4.91
C SER A 57 1.27 4.56 4.08
N LEU A 58 1.66 5.04 2.90
CA LEU A 58 2.76 4.46 2.09
C LEU A 58 4.14 4.74 2.72
N GLY A 59 4.31 4.40 3.99
CA GLY A 59 5.52 4.66 4.79
C GLY A 59 6.65 3.69 4.46
N SER A 60 7.88 4.08 4.80
CA SER A 60 9.07 3.25 4.61
C SER A 60 9.04 2.00 5.48
N THR A 61 8.37 2.03 6.63
CA THR A 61 8.21 0.89 7.56
C THR A 61 7.60 -0.34 6.89
N ASP A 62 6.79 -0.17 5.85
CA ASP A 62 6.13 -1.27 5.13
C ASP A 62 6.77 -1.57 3.77
N ARG A 63 8.01 -1.12 3.56
CA ARG A 63 8.75 -1.28 2.30
C ARG A 63 8.70 -2.69 1.70
N LYS A 64 8.91 -3.73 2.51
CA LYS A 64 8.83 -5.14 2.09
C LYS A 64 7.48 -5.43 1.41
N TRP A 65 6.38 -4.97 2.00
CA TRP A 65 5.04 -5.18 1.47
C TRP A 65 4.80 -4.37 0.18
N TRP A 66 5.32 -3.14 0.09
CA TRP A 66 5.22 -2.35 -1.13
C TRP A 66 6.00 -2.96 -2.29
N GLU A 67 7.19 -3.51 -2.02
CA GLU A 67 7.97 -4.26 -3.02
C GLU A 67 7.21 -5.50 -3.51
N ILE A 68 6.58 -6.26 -2.61
CA ILE A 68 5.75 -7.42 -2.96
C ILE A 68 4.53 -6.99 -3.78
N VAL A 69 3.82 -5.92 -3.39
CA VAL A 69 2.67 -5.41 -4.14
C VAL A 69 3.06 -4.94 -5.54
N CYS A 70 4.21 -4.26 -5.70
CA CYS A 70 4.71 -3.86 -7.02
C CYS A 70 5.06 -5.09 -7.87
N ARG A 71 5.67 -6.12 -7.28
CA ARG A 71 5.92 -7.39 -7.97
C ARG A 71 4.62 -8.06 -8.36
N TRP A 72 3.65 -8.16 -7.47
CA TRP A 72 2.32 -8.71 -7.74
C TRP A 72 1.65 -8.00 -8.91
N LEU A 73 1.63 -6.67 -8.95
CA LEU A 73 1.10 -5.88 -10.07
C LEU A 73 1.77 -6.21 -11.43
N SER A 74 3.06 -6.55 -11.42
CA SER A 74 3.78 -6.94 -12.65
C SER A 74 3.47 -8.34 -13.17
N LEU A 75 2.87 -9.22 -12.34
CA LEU A 75 2.61 -10.60 -12.73
C LEU A 75 1.42 -10.75 -13.68
N SER A 76 0.51 -9.78 -13.73
CA SER A 76 -0.71 -9.84 -14.55
C SER A 76 -1.28 -8.46 -14.80
N GLU A 77 -1.63 -8.16 -16.06
CA GLU A 77 -2.34 -6.94 -16.44
C GLU A 77 -3.77 -6.84 -15.86
N LYS A 78 -4.31 -7.95 -15.35
CA LYS A 78 -5.65 -8.01 -14.73
C LYS A 78 -5.65 -7.65 -13.25
N HIS A 79 -4.47 -7.57 -12.62
CA HIS A 79 -4.39 -7.19 -11.23
C HIS A 79 -4.87 -5.76 -11.04
N LEU A 80 -5.54 -5.52 -9.91
CA LEU A 80 -6.15 -4.23 -9.61
C LEU A 80 -5.77 -3.79 -8.20
N LEU A 81 -5.06 -2.66 -8.09
CA LEU A 81 -4.75 -2.04 -6.81
C LEU A 81 -5.61 -0.82 -6.57
N LEU A 82 -6.40 -0.84 -5.50
CA LEU A 82 -7.17 0.31 -5.04
C LEU A 82 -6.56 0.87 -3.75
N ILE A 83 -6.29 2.17 -3.71
CA ILE A 83 -5.71 2.84 -2.54
C ILE A 83 -6.63 3.97 -2.09
N ASN A 84 -7.08 3.91 -0.84
CA ASN A 84 -7.69 5.07 -0.17
C ASN A 84 -6.58 5.91 0.46
N GLU A 85 -6.24 7.03 -0.18
CA GLU A 85 -5.28 7.96 0.37
C GLU A 85 -6.02 8.97 1.25
N TYR A 86 -5.73 8.97 2.55
CA TYR A 86 -6.27 9.97 3.46
C TYR A 86 -5.39 11.21 3.50
N ASP A 87 -5.98 12.38 3.30
CA ASP A 87 -5.35 13.69 3.42
C ASP A 87 -6.17 14.58 4.36
N GLU A 88 -5.59 14.85 5.52
CA GLU A 88 -6.17 15.74 6.54
C GLU A 88 -6.33 17.18 6.02
N ASN A 89 -5.47 17.60 5.09
CA ASN A 89 -5.45 18.95 4.55
C ASN A 89 -6.33 19.10 3.30
N GLU A 90 -7.28 18.18 3.09
CA GLU A 90 -8.18 18.25 1.94
C GLU A 90 -8.89 19.62 1.90
N PRO A 91 -8.78 20.35 0.78
CA PRO A 91 -9.39 21.66 0.66
C PRO A 91 -10.91 21.53 0.71
N LYS A 92 -11.56 22.42 1.47
CA LYS A 92 -13.03 22.50 1.55
C LYS A 92 -13.70 22.57 0.17
N ARG A 93 -13.05 23.22 -0.79
CA ARG A 93 -13.43 23.21 -2.20
C ARG A 93 -12.53 22.24 -2.96
N LYS A 94 -13.14 21.16 -3.43
CA LYS A 94 -12.51 20.12 -4.24
C LYS A 94 -12.25 20.66 -5.66
N TYR A 95 -10.99 20.75 -6.06
CA TYR A 95 -10.58 21.19 -7.39
C TYR A 95 -9.76 20.11 -8.10
N THR A 96 -9.82 20.07 -9.43
CA THR A 96 -9.19 19.00 -10.23
C THR A 96 -7.69 18.87 -9.97
N SER A 97 -6.96 19.98 -9.85
CA SER A 97 -5.50 19.93 -9.62
C SER A 97 -5.13 19.32 -8.27
N TYR A 98 -5.96 19.45 -7.23
CA TYR A 98 -5.75 18.76 -5.95
C TYR A 98 -5.78 17.26 -6.15
N TYR A 99 -6.84 16.75 -6.80
CA TYR A 99 -6.98 15.32 -7.09
C TYR A 99 -5.85 14.78 -7.96
N VAL A 100 -5.43 15.54 -8.97
CA VAL A 100 -4.32 15.14 -9.83
C VAL A 100 -3.02 15.05 -9.03
N ASN A 101 -2.75 16.03 -8.17
CA ASN A 101 -1.53 16.08 -7.37
C ASN A 101 -1.45 14.95 -6.35
N ILE A 102 -2.51 14.71 -5.57
CA ILE A 102 -2.50 13.66 -4.55
C ILE A 102 -2.37 12.26 -5.18
N LYS A 103 -3.07 12.00 -6.29
CA LYS A 103 -2.95 10.75 -7.04
C LYS A 103 -1.53 10.57 -7.57
N ARG A 104 -0.94 11.63 -8.14
CA ARG A 104 0.44 11.59 -8.65
C ARG A 104 1.44 11.33 -7.53
N GLN A 105 1.31 11.98 -6.37
CA GLN A 105 2.21 11.81 -5.23
C GLN A 105 2.13 10.39 -4.65
N CYS A 106 0.92 9.92 -4.35
CA CYS A 106 0.68 8.58 -3.83
C CYS A 106 1.22 7.52 -4.81
N ARG A 107 0.91 7.65 -6.10
CA ARG A 107 1.44 6.76 -7.14
C ARG A 107 2.96 6.80 -7.23
N SER A 108 3.55 7.98 -7.34
CA SER A 108 5.00 8.13 -7.45
C SER A 108 5.72 7.54 -6.25
N LYS A 109 5.13 7.64 -5.05
CA LYS A 109 5.67 7.06 -3.84
C LYS A 109 5.59 5.54 -3.86
N LEU A 110 4.47 4.96 -4.25
CA LEU A 110 4.35 3.50 -4.42
C LEU A 110 5.37 2.98 -5.44
N LEU A 111 5.44 3.62 -6.61
CA LEU A 111 6.35 3.23 -7.68
C LEU A 111 7.83 3.37 -7.30
N SER A 112 8.18 4.21 -6.33
CA SER A 112 9.56 4.27 -5.81
C SER A 112 10.01 3.00 -5.10
N TYR A 113 9.07 2.16 -4.66
CA TYR A 113 9.34 0.84 -4.09
C TYR A 113 9.39 -0.27 -5.16
N THR A 114 9.30 0.06 -6.45
CA THR A 114 9.39 -0.96 -7.51
C THR A 114 10.79 -1.60 -7.47
N PRO A 115 10.88 -2.94 -7.38
CA PRO A 115 12.16 -3.64 -7.48
C PRO A 115 12.87 -3.33 -8.80
N LYS A 116 14.21 -3.26 -8.80
CA LYS A 116 15.00 -2.86 -9.98
C LYS A 116 14.86 -3.81 -11.18
N ASP A 117 14.44 -5.04 -10.93
CA ASP A 117 14.18 -6.08 -11.93
C ASP A 117 12.80 -5.94 -12.59
N VAL A 118 11.95 -5.03 -12.11
CA VAL A 118 10.57 -4.86 -12.58
C VAL A 118 10.40 -3.48 -13.25
N SER A 119 9.79 -3.46 -14.44
CA SER A 119 9.43 -2.22 -15.14
C SER A 119 8.14 -1.64 -14.56
N SER A 120 8.21 -0.44 -13.98
CA SER A 120 7.05 0.25 -13.41
C SER A 120 6.03 0.75 -14.45
N ILE A 121 6.44 0.85 -15.71
CA ILE A 121 5.58 1.27 -16.83
C ILE A 121 4.45 0.25 -17.06
N ASP A 122 4.68 -1.02 -16.72
CA ASP A 122 3.85 -2.14 -17.13
C ASP A 122 2.53 -2.21 -16.33
N PHE A 123 2.46 -1.57 -15.16
CA PHE A 123 1.32 -1.69 -14.26
C PHE A 123 0.77 -0.37 -13.71
N GLU A 124 1.19 0.77 -14.25
CA GLU A 124 0.70 2.08 -13.78
C GLU A 124 -0.83 2.21 -13.89
N ASN A 125 -1.40 1.67 -14.97
CA ASN A 125 -2.83 1.71 -15.26
C ASN A 125 -3.67 0.81 -14.32
N GLN A 126 -3.02 -0.09 -13.59
CA GLN A 126 -3.65 -1.00 -12.64
C GLN A 126 -3.87 -0.33 -11.25
N ILE A 127 -3.30 0.86 -11.03
CA ILE A 127 -3.31 1.54 -9.72
C ILE A 127 -4.35 2.66 -9.70
N PHE A 128 -5.39 2.46 -8.90
CA PHE A 128 -6.51 3.38 -8.69
C PHE A 128 -6.42 4.01 -7.30
N ILE A 129 -6.29 5.33 -7.27
CA ILE A 129 -6.18 6.10 -6.02
C ILE A 129 -7.45 6.91 -5.82
N LEU A 130 -8.07 6.74 -4.65
CA LEU A 130 -9.29 7.41 -4.23
C LEU A 130 -8.98 8.27 -2.98
N PRO A 131 -8.79 9.59 -3.14
CA PRO A 131 -8.49 10.45 -2.00
C PRO A 131 -9.73 10.73 -1.14
N ASN A 132 -9.61 10.56 0.18
CA ASN A 132 -10.67 10.84 1.16
C ASN A 132 -12.05 10.27 0.80
N SER A 133 -12.08 9.07 0.20
CA SER A 133 -13.33 8.48 -0.23
C SER A 133 -14.12 7.94 0.96
N LYS A 134 -15.27 8.57 1.25
CA LYS A 134 -16.24 8.06 2.23
C LYS A 134 -17.03 6.84 1.72
N SER A 135 -16.96 6.58 0.42
CA SER A 135 -17.71 5.53 -0.27
C SER A 135 -16.81 4.38 -0.72
N PHE A 136 -15.65 4.21 -0.09
CA PHE A 136 -14.61 3.28 -0.54
C PHE A 136 -15.08 1.81 -0.61
N PHE A 137 -16.01 1.40 0.26
CA PHE A 137 -16.64 0.07 0.23
C PHE A 137 -18.02 0.05 -0.45
N PHE A 138 -18.51 1.20 -0.92
CA PHE A 138 -19.69 1.23 -1.78
C PHE A 138 -19.23 0.97 -3.21
N VAL A 139 -18.98 -0.30 -3.52
CA VAL A 139 -18.94 -0.75 -4.90
C VAL A 139 -20.40 -0.72 -5.38
N PRO A 140 -20.80 0.14 -6.32
CA PRO A 140 -22.08 -0.06 -6.98
C PRO A 140 -21.96 -1.38 -7.72
N VAL A 141 -22.53 -2.45 -7.14
CA VAL A 141 -22.73 -3.70 -7.86
C VAL A 141 -23.65 -3.33 -9.00
N THR A 142 -23.07 -3.10 -10.17
CA THR A 142 -23.84 -2.91 -11.39
C THR A 142 -24.27 -4.32 -11.78
N VAL A 143 -25.34 -4.78 -11.14
CA VAL A 143 -26.07 -5.96 -11.62
C VAL A 143 -26.53 -5.57 -13.02
N LYS A 144 -25.93 -6.16 -14.05
CA LYS A 144 -26.51 -6.14 -15.40
C LYS A 144 -27.85 -6.87 -15.30
N GLY A 145 -28.91 -6.13 -14.99
CA GLY A 145 -30.25 -6.68 -14.83
C GLY A 145 -31.12 -5.79 -13.96
N SER A 146 -32.08 -5.13 -14.62
CA SER A 146 -33.26 -4.47 -14.05
C SER A 146 -33.08 -3.07 -13.50
N ILE A 147 -33.37 -2.12 -14.39
CA ILE A 147 -33.95 -0.82 -14.09
C ILE A 147 -35.21 -1.06 -13.23
N MET A 148 -35.23 -0.58 -12.00
CA MET A 148 -36.48 -0.21 -11.33
C MET A 148 -36.26 1.11 -10.62
N THR A 149 -36.79 2.17 -11.23
CA THR A 149 -37.17 3.40 -10.55
C THR A 149 -38.27 3.07 -9.55
N LEU A 150 -38.13 3.50 -8.31
CA LEU A 150 -39.26 3.68 -7.41
C LEU A 150 -39.34 5.15 -6.98
N SER A 151 -40.55 5.65 -7.15
CA SER A 151 -41.11 6.97 -6.89
C SER A 151 -40.87 7.50 -5.48
#